data_AF-A0A7J9I811-F1
#
_entry.id   AF-A0A7J9I811-F1
#
_cell.length_a   1.000
_cell.length_b   1.000
_cell.length_c   1.000
_cell.angle_alpha   90.00
_cell.angle_beta   90.00
_cell.angle_gamma   90.00
#
_symmetry.space_group_name_H-M   'P 1'
#
loop_
_entity.id
_entity.type
_entity.pdbx_description
1 polymer ?
#
loop_
_entity_poly.entity_id
_entity_poly.type
_entity_poly.pdbx_seq_one_letter_code
_entity_poly.pdbx_strand_id
1 'polypeptide(L)'
;MEEQLREFVLDSLGANAEKMNGLVKSTAERLAKRDDTLKDMVLAMKKEIEELKEELTIYKATLSNGMLSSRPKQQAIDVPKPKKFKGARSARDVDNFLWEIEQYFRVMGIEDDAIKVNTTLIYFTDVALLWWRGRSMDEKCDGNEIRTWEEFQ
;
A
#
# COMPACT_ATOMS: atom_id res chain seq x y z
N MET A 1 50.92 10.48 65.97
CA MET A 1 50.97 9.96 64.59
C MET A 1 49.70 9.19 64.25
N GLU A 2 49.26 8.21 65.06
CA GLU A 2 48.02 7.46 64.79
C GLU A 2 46.74 8.32 64.80
N GLU A 3 46.63 9.29 65.70
CA GLU A 3 45.44 10.14 65.84
C GLU A 3 45.24 11.07 64.62
N GLN A 4 46.33 11.67 64.12
CA GLN A 4 46.32 12.45 62.88
C GLN A 4 45.94 11.61 61.66
N LEU A 5 46.36 10.35 61.63
CA LEU A 5 46.03 9.43 60.55
C LEU A 5 44.54 9.04 60.58
N ARG A 6 43.96 8.90 61.78
CA ARG A 6 42.52 8.65 61.96
C ARG A 6 41.68 9.84 61.54
N GLU A 7 42.07 11.05 61.93
CA GLU A 7 41.38 12.29 61.56
C GLU A 7 41.38 12.49 60.04
N PHE A 8 42.53 12.33 59.39
CA PHE A 8 42.65 12.39 57.93
C PHE A 8 41.75 11.37 57.22
N VAL A 9 41.68 10.14 57.72
CA VAL A 9 40.81 9.10 57.15
C VAL A 9 39.33 9.47 57.31
N LEU A 10 38.92 9.97 58.48
CA LEU A 10 37.54 10.40 58.73
C LEU A 10 37.13 11.57 57.83
N ASP A 11 38.00 12.57 57.68
CA ASP A 11 37.75 13.71 56.79
C ASP A 11 37.66 13.29 55.33
N SER A 12 38.56 12.40 54.88
CA SER A 12 38.53 11.86 53.52
C SER A 12 37.26 11.06 53.24
N LEU A 13 36.78 10.30 54.23
CA LEU A 13 35.54 9.53 54.14
C LEU A 13 34.32 10.44 54.10
N GLY A 14 34.29 11.48 54.93
CA GLY A 14 33.26 12.51 54.93
C GLY A 14 33.17 13.23 53.59
N ALA A 15 34.29 13.72 53.08
CA ALA A 15 34.36 14.38 51.77
C ALA A 15 33.92 13.45 50.62
N ASN A 16 34.23 12.16 50.70
CA ASN A 16 33.77 11.19 49.71
C ASN A 16 32.27 10.90 49.82
N ALA A 17 31.72 10.81 51.04
CA ALA A 17 30.29 10.65 51.26
C ALA A 17 29.48 11.84 50.73
N GLU A 18 29.97 13.07 50.92
CA GLU A 18 29.34 14.28 50.39
C GLU A 18 29.35 14.29 48.85
N LYS A 19 30.48 13.95 48.22
CA LYS A 19 30.59 13.82 46.76
C LYS A 19 29.63 12.77 46.21
N MET A 20 29.56 11.61 46.86
CA MET A 20 28.66 10.53 46.49
C MET A 20 27.20 10.95 46.59
N ASN A 21 26.82 11.62 47.69
CA ASN A 21 25.47 12.14 47.88
C ASN A 21 25.11 13.18 46.81
N GLY A 22 26.05 14.06 46.45
CA GLY A 22 25.87 15.02 45.36
C GLY A 22 25.63 14.35 44.00
N LEU A 23 26.41 13.31 43.68
CA LEU A 23 26.25 12.53 42.45
C LEU A 23 24.91 11.78 42.40
N VAL A 24 24.51 11.16 43.52
CA VAL A 24 23.22 10.46 43.64
C VAL A 24 22.08 11.44 43.44
N LYS A 25 22.13 12.61 44.10
CA LYS A 25 21.11 13.66 43.95
C LYS A 25 21.01 14.18 42.52
N SER A 26 22.14 14.53 41.90
CA SER A 26 22.17 14.99 40.51
C SER A 26 21.64 13.93 39.53
N THR A 27 21.97 12.65 39.77
CA THR A 27 21.46 11.56 38.94
C THR A 27 19.97 11.35 39.12
N ALA A 28 19.45 11.45 40.35
CA ALA A 28 18.02 11.36 40.63
C ALA A 28 17.23 12.50 39.97
N GLU A 29 17.73 13.74 40.03
CA GLU A 29 17.12 14.89 39.36
C GLU A 29 17.07 14.72 37.83
N ARG A 30 18.16 14.20 37.24
CA ARG A 30 18.21 13.91 35.80
C ARG A 30 17.25 12.78 35.40
N LEU A 31 17.10 11.75 36.24
CA LEU A 31 16.12 10.67 36.02
C LEU A 31 14.70 11.21 36.09
N ALA A 32 14.36 12.00 37.11
CA ALA A 32 13.04 12.61 37.24
C ALA A 32 12.68 13.45 36.00
N LYS A 33 13.62 14.27 35.51
CA LYS A 33 13.41 15.05 34.28
C LYS A 33 13.16 14.17 33.05
N ARG A 34 13.89 13.06 32.93
CA ARG A 34 13.67 12.10 31.83
C ARG A 34 12.32 11.40 31.94
N ASP A 35 11.91 11.03 33.14
CA ASP A 35 10.60 10.41 33.37
C ASP A 35 9.46 11.36 33.00
N ASP A 36 9.57 12.64 33.35
CA ASP A 36 8.57 13.63 32.94
C ASP A 36 8.56 13.83 31.42
N THR A 37 9.73 13.91 30.78
CA THR A 37 9.83 13.99 29.32
C THR A 37 9.20 12.76 28.64
N LEU A 38 9.40 11.56 29.20
CA LEU A 38 8.82 10.32 28.70
C LEU A 38 7.30 10.32 28.87
N LYS A 39 6.78 10.80 30.01
CA LYS A 39 5.32 10.93 30.21
C LYS A 39 4.72 11.87 29.17
N ASP A 40 5.34 13.01 28.91
CA ASP A 40 4.86 13.99 27.92
C ASP A 40 4.82 13.38 26.51
N MET A 41 5.87 12.66 26.10
CA MET A 41 5.88 11.96 24.82
C MET A 41 4.80 10.87 24.73
N VAL A 42 4.59 10.10 25.80
CA VAL A 42 3.53 9.08 25.82
C VAL A 42 2.14 9.72 25.73
N LEU A 43 1.92 10.87 26.37
CA LEU A 43 0.66 11.61 26.26
C LEU A 43 0.43 12.13 24.84
N ALA A 44 1.47 12.67 24.20
CA ALA A 44 1.39 13.14 22.82
C ALA A 44 1.07 11.99 21.85
N MET A 45 1.76 10.85 21.96
CA MET A 45 1.50 9.67 21.13
C MET A 45 0.08 9.12 21.34
N LYS A 46 -0.43 9.11 22.58
CA LYS A 46 -1.81 8.70 22.85
C LYS A 46 -2.82 9.63 22.15
N LYS A 47 -2.57 10.94 22.14
CA LYS A 47 -3.42 11.92 21.45
C LYS A 47 -3.44 11.67 19.94
N GLU A 48 -2.28 11.51 19.32
CA GLU A 48 -2.15 11.21 17.89
C GLU A 48 -2.84 9.89 17.51
N ILE A 49 -2.72 8.85 18.35
CA ILE A 49 -3.41 7.57 18.12
C ILE A 49 -4.93 7.74 18.14
N GLU A 50 -5.47 8.54 19.06
CA GLU A 50 -6.91 8.81 19.10
C GLU A 50 -7.36 9.63 17.89
N GLU A 51 -6.62 10.66 17.49
CA GLU A 51 -6.91 11.44 16.27
C GLU A 51 -6.90 10.55 15.02
N LEU A 52 -5.90 9.67 14.86
CA LEU A 52 -5.84 8.72 13.75
C LEU A 52 -6.98 7.70 13.78
N LYS A 53 -7.42 7.26 14.96
CA LYS A 53 -8.60 6.36 15.08
C LYS A 53 -9.89 7.06 14.69
N GLU A 54 -10.05 8.33 15.04
CA GLU A 54 -11.19 9.15 14.63
C GLU A 54 -11.20 9.34 13.11
N GLU A 55 -10.08 9.72 12.51
CA GLU A 55 -9.93 9.84 11.05
C GLU A 55 -10.22 8.52 10.33
N LEU A 56 -9.69 7.39 10.83
CA LEU A 56 -9.97 6.07 10.27
C LEU A 56 -11.46 5.72 10.36
N THR A 57 -12.11 6.07 11.47
CA THR A 57 -13.56 5.86 11.64
C THR A 57 -14.34 6.67 10.62
N ILE A 58 -13.98 7.94 10.39
CA ILE A 58 -14.57 8.80 9.35
C ILE A 58 -14.32 8.20 7.97
N TYR A 59 -13.08 7.82 7.65
CA TYR A 59 -12.73 7.19 6.37
C TYR A 59 -13.52 5.90 6.13
N LYS A 60 -13.66 5.06 7.15
CA LYS A 60 -14.43 3.82 7.06
C LYS A 60 -15.93 4.10 6.86
N ALA A 61 -16.47 5.11 7.53
CA ALA A 61 -17.86 5.54 7.37
C ALA A 61 -18.12 6.16 5.99
N THR A 62 -17.21 6.96 5.46
CA THR A 62 -17.33 7.54 4.10
C THR A 62 -17.14 6.49 3.01
N LEU A 63 -16.26 5.50 3.24
CA LEU A 63 -16.10 4.34 2.38
C LEU A 63 -17.34 3.45 2.38
N SER A 64 -17.96 3.19 3.55
CA SER A 64 -19.21 2.45 3.62
C SER A 64 -20.40 3.22 3.03
N ASN A 65 -20.36 4.55 3.10
CA ASN A 65 -21.41 5.42 2.57
C ASN A 65 -21.21 5.82 1.10
N GLY A 66 -20.18 5.29 0.41
CA GLY A 66 -20.02 5.39 -1.04
C GLY A 66 -19.72 6.79 -1.60
N MET A 67 -19.25 7.74 -0.77
CA MET A 67 -19.16 9.16 -1.17
C MET A 67 -17.83 9.57 -1.82
N LEU A 68 -16.72 8.83 -1.63
CA LEU A 68 -15.43 9.20 -2.24
C LEU A 68 -14.69 7.97 -2.80
N SER A 69 -14.75 7.87 -4.11
CA SER A 69 -13.76 7.26 -5.01
C SER A 69 -12.73 6.32 -4.35
N SER A 70 -13.10 5.07 -4.13
CA SER A 70 -12.19 3.99 -4.44
C SER A 70 -13.02 2.88 -5.03
N ARG A 71 -12.63 2.53 -6.26
CA ARG A 71 -13.00 1.35 -7.04
C ARG A 71 -13.82 0.36 -6.21
N PRO A 72 -15.04 -0.02 -6.63
CA PRO A 72 -15.79 -1.02 -5.88
C PRO A 72 -14.82 -2.16 -5.62
N LYS A 73 -14.63 -2.51 -4.34
CA LYS A 73 -14.24 -3.88 -4.03
C LYS A 73 -15.31 -4.68 -4.72
N GLN A 74 -15.02 -5.10 -5.95
CA GLN A 74 -15.83 -6.05 -6.65
C GLN A 74 -15.91 -7.17 -5.65
N GLN A 75 -17.09 -7.28 -5.04
CA GLN A 75 -17.61 -8.58 -4.66
C GLN A 75 -17.12 -9.49 -5.77
N ALA A 76 -16.35 -10.51 -5.44
CA ALA A 76 -15.92 -11.51 -6.40
C ALA A 76 -17.20 -12.22 -6.88
N ILE A 77 -18.00 -11.51 -7.66
CA ILE A 77 -19.05 -12.01 -8.50
C ILE A 77 -18.25 -12.93 -9.40
N ASP A 78 -18.60 -14.21 -9.35
CA ASP A 78 -18.03 -15.19 -10.25
C ASP A 78 -18.53 -14.83 -11.66
N VAL A 79 -17.81 -13.90 -12.31
CA VAL A 79 -18.16 -13.39 -13.63
C VAL A 79 -17.90 -14.52 -14.62
N PRO A 80 -18.93 -15.00 -15.33
CA PRO A 80 -18.75 -16.04 -16.34
C PRO A 80 -17.71 -15.60 -17.36
N LYS A 81 -16.69 -16.44 -17.57
CA LYS A 81 -15.62 -16.15 -18.54
C LYS A 81 -16.17 -16.16 -19.97
N PRO A 82 -15.83 -15.16 -20.80
CA PRO A 82 -16.21 -15.13 -22.21
C PRO A 82 -15.75 -16.36 -23.00
N LYS A 83 -16.46 -16.66 -24.09
CA LYS A 83 -16.10 -17.78 -24.96
C LYS A 83 -14.84 -17.44 -25.76
N LYS A 84 -14.03 -18.47 -26.04
CA LYS A 84 -12.87 -18.32 -26.92
C LYS A 84 -13.32 -18.08 -28.36
N PHE A 85 -12.66 -17.14 -29.04
CA PHE A 85 -12.89 -16.82 -30.44
C PHE A 85 -11.85 -17.48 -31.34
N LYS A 86 -12.32 -18.28 -32.30
CA LYS A 86 -11.48 -19.07 -33.20
C LYS A 86 -11.08 -18.36 -34.49
N GLY A 87 -11.64 -17.17 -34.75
CA GLY A 87 -11.47 -16.48 -36.04
C GLY A 87 -12.58 -16.81 -37.04
N ALA A 88 -13.84 -16.86 -36.59
CA ALA A 88 -14.98 -17.02 -37.51
C ALA A 88 -15.05 -15.81 -38.47
N ARG A 89 -15.35 -16.06 -39.75
CA ARG A 89 -15.47 -15.00 -40.78
C ARG A 89 -16.84 -14.33 -40.83
N SER A 90 -17.70 -14.61 -39.86
CA SER A 90 -19.04 -14.03 -39.74
C SER A 90 -18.94 -12.73 -38.95
N ALA A 91 -19.39 -11.61 -39.54
CA ALA A 91 -19.44 -10.33 -38.84
C ALA A 91 -20.22 -10.43 -37.52
N ARG A 92 -21.33 -11.17 -37.53
CA ARG A 92 -22.13 -11.43 -36.33
C ARG A 92 -21.33 -12.09 -35.20
N ASP A 93 -20.45 -13.03 -35.53
CA ASP A 93 -19.68 -13.75 -34.51
C ASP A 93 -18.57 -12.88 -33.93
N VAL A 94 -18.01 -11.98 -34.75
CA VAL A 94 -17.05 -10.95 -34.31
C VAL A 94 -17.76 -9.95 -33.38
N ASP A 95 -18.91 -9.43 -33.79
CA ASP A 95 -19.70 -8.47 -33.00
C ASP A 95 -20.12 -9.06 -31.66
N ASN A 96 -20.59 -10.32 -31.65
CA ASN A 96 -20.96 -11.02 -30.42
C ASN A 96 -19.76 -11.19 -29.48
N PHE A 97 -18.60 -11.55 -30.02
CA PHE A 97 -17.38 -11.69 -29.22
C PHE A 97 -16.94 -10.35 -28.60
N LEU A 98 -16.89 -9.28 -29.40
CA LEU A 98 -16.55 -7.94 -28.92
C LEU A 98 -17.55 -7.46 -27.86
N TRP A 99 -18.84 -7.71 -28.07
CA TRP A 99 -19.85 -7.37 -27.10
C TRP A 99 -19.68 -8.16 -25.78
N GLU A 100 -19.46 -9.48 -25.84
CA GLU A 100 -19.24 -10.32 -24.65
C GLU A 100 -18.00 -9.90 -23.85
N ILE A 101 -16.87 -9.62 -24.53
CA ILE A 101 -15.62 -9.23 -23.87
C ILE A 101 -15.72 -7.83 -23.25
N GLU A 102 -16.43 -6.90 -23.89
CA GLU A 102 -16.66 -5.57 -23.32
C GLU A 102 -17.54 -5.63 -22.07
N GLN A 103 -18.58 -6.47 -22.05
CA GLN A 103 -19.38 -6.67 -20.84
C GLN A 103 -18.53 -7.28 -19.73
N TYR A 104 -17.66 -8.24 -20.05
CA TYR A 104 -16.72 -8.78 -19.08
C TYR A 104 -15.82 -7.69 -18.49
N PHE A 105 -15.27 -6.79 -19.31
CA PHE A 105 -14.48 -5.66 -18.81
C PHE A 105 -15.27 -4.69 -17.94
N ARG A 106 -16.53 -4.41 -18.31
CA ARG A 106 -17.42 -3.57 -17.50
C ARG A 106 -17.67 -4.17 -16.12
N VAL A 107 -17.99 -5.46 -16.05
CA VAL A 107 -18.26 -6.14 -14.76
C VAL A 107 -16.97 -6.29 -13.94
N MET A 108 -15.85 -6.62 -14.61
CA MET A 108 -14.51 -6.74 -14.00
C MET A 108 -13.81 -5.39 -13.76
N GLY A 109 -14.43 -4.26 -14.13
CA GLY A 109 -13.88 -2.92 -13.84
C GLY A 109 -12.50 -2.73 -14.45
N ILE A 110 -12.27 -3.30 -15.63
CA ILE A 110 -11.05 -3.18 -16.40
C ILE A 110 -11.20 -1.97 -17.31
N GLU A 111 -10.54 -0.88 -16.97
CA GLU A 111 -10.60 0.40 -17.70
C GLU A 111 -9.35 0.64 -18.55
N ASP A 112 -8.20 0.13 -18.12
CA ASP A 112 -6.92 0.26 -18.81
C ASP A 112 -6.93 -0.48 -20.15
N ASP A 113 -6.66 0.24 -21.23
CA ASP A 113 -6.75 -0.29 -22.59
C ASP A 113 -5.69 -1.34 -22.90
N ALA A 114 -4.47 -1.20 -22.39
CA ALA A 114 -3.44 -2.21 -22.57
C ALA A 114 -3.84 -3.52 -21.86
N ILE A 115 -4.46 -3.43 -20.68
CA ILE A 115 -5.02 -4.61 -20.00
C ILE A 115 -6.19 -5.21 -20.79
N LYS A 116 -7.09 -4.40 -21.37
CA LYS A 116 -8.19 -4.91 -22.22
C LYS A 116 -7.67 -5.67 -23.42
N VAL A 117 -6.79 -5.06 -24.21
CA VAL A 117 -6.19 -5.69 -25.41
C VAL A 117 -5.53 -7.00 -25.01
N ASN A 118 -4.63 -6.98 -24.03
CA ASN A 118 -3.93 -8.19 -23.56
C ASN A 118 -4.89 -9.28 -23.06
N THR A 119 -5.95 -8.90 -22.35
CA THR A 119 -6.94 -9.86 -21.85
C THR A 119 -7.73 -10.48 -23.01
N THR A 120 -8.12 -9.70 -24.01
CA THR A 120 -8.84 -10.21 -25.19
C THR A 120 -8.01 -11.24 -25.95
N LEU A 121 -6.69 -11.07 -26.02
CA LEU A 121 -5.79 -12.05 -26.64
C LEU A 121 -5.83 -13.43 -25.98
N ILE A 122 -6.09 -13.50 -24.67
CA ILE A 122 -6.23 -14.77 -23.93
C ILE A 122 -7.44 -15.56 -24.44
N TYR A 123 -8.45 -14.86 -24.97
CA TYR A 123 -9.66 -15.46 -25.53
C TYR A 123 -9.54 -15.76 -27.03
N PHE A 124 -8.47 -15.35 -27.71
CA PHE A 124 -8.20 -15.79 -29.08
C PHE A 124 -7.62 -17.20 -29.12
N THR A 125 -8.04 -17.97 -30.12
CA THR A 125 -7.49 -19.29 -30.43
C THR A 125 -7.46 -19.51 -31.94
N ASP A 126 -6.77 -20.57 -32.37
CA ASP A 126 -6.73 -21.02 -33.77
C ASP A 126 -6.35 -19.88 -34.74
N VAL A 127 -7.22 -19.60 -35.72
CA VAL A 127 -6.96 -18.65 -36.81
C VAL A 127 -6.86 -17.21 -36.29
N ALA A 128 -7.67 -16.84 -35.29
CA ALA A 128 -7.63 -15.50 -34.69
C ALA A 128 -6.28 -15.23 -34.00
N LEU A 129 -5.78 -16.19 -33.22
CA LEU A 129 -4.51 -16.04 -32.52
C LEU A 129 -3.32 -15.98 -33.49
N LEU A 130 -3.35 -16.77 -34.56
CA LEU A 130 -2.32 -16.75 -35.60
C LEU A 130 -2.31 -15.43 -36.36
N TRP A 131 -3.49 -14.91 -36.73
CA TRP A 131 -3.61 -13.61 -37.37
C TRP A 131 -3.03 -12.49 -36.50
N TRP A 132 -3.37 -12.49 -35.20
CA TRP A 132 -2.84 -11.49 -34.26
C TRP A 132 -1.32 -11.55 -34.16
N ARG A 133 -0.74 -12.76 -34.00
CA ARG A 133 0.72 -12.94 -33.95
C ARG A 133 1.41 -12.49 -35.23
N GLY A 134 0.82 -12.75 -36.39
CA GLY A 134 1.33 -12.26 -37.67
C GLY A 134 1.36 -10.73 -37.71
N ARG A 135 0.26 -10.09 -37.30
CA ARG A 135 0.15 -8.62 -37.25
C ARG A 135 1.13 -7.97 -36.27
N SER A 136 1.39 -8.60 -35.11
CA SER A 136 2.38 -8.10 -34.14
C SER A 136 3.84 -8.29 -34.57
N MET A 137 4.10 -9.16 -35.54
CA MET A 137 5.46 -9.50 -36.04
C MET A 137 5.79 -8.87 -37.40
N ASP A 138 4.83 -8.24 -38.07
CA ASP A 138 5.07 -7.57 -39.34
C ASP A 138 5.88 -6.28 -39.14
N GLU A 139 7.19 -6.31 -39.45
CA GLU A 139 8.08 -5.13 -39.45
C GLU A 139 7.61 -4.01 -40.39
N LYS A 140 6.69 -4.30 -41.32
CA LYS A 140 6.07 -3.32 -42.22
C LYS A 140 4.95 -2.50 -41.55
N CYS A 141 4.49 -2.92 -40.38
CA CYS A 141 3.67 -2.08 -39.51
C CYS A 141 4.62 -1.15 -38.74
N ASP A 142 5.09 -0.14 -39.45
CA ASP A 142 5.92 0.96 -38.96
C ASP A 142 5.24 1.62 -37.74
N GLY A 143 5.59 1.20 -36.52
CA GLY A 143 5.16 1.83 -35.27
C GLY A 143 3.71 1.64 -34.80
N ASN A 144 2.87 0.85 -35.47
CA ASN A 144 1.45 0.67 -35.11
C ASN A 144 1.23 -0.45 -34.06
N GLU A 145 1.83 -0.29 -32.90
CA GLU A 145 1.43 -1.07 -31.72
C GLU A 145 -0.02 -0.67 -31.36
N ILE A 146 -0.96 -1.61 -31.38
CA ILE A 146 -2.34 -1.38 -30.93
C ILE A 146 -2.26 -1.10 -29.43
N ARG A 147 -2.32 0.18 -29.05
CA ARG A 147 -2.13 0.66 -27.66
C ARG A 147 -3.45 0.98 -27.00
N THR A 148 -4.49 1.20 -27.79
CA THR A 148 -5.83 1.55 -27.31
C THR A 148 -6.82 0.44 -27.62
N TRP A 149 -7.91 0.41 -26.86
CA TRP A 149 -9.01 -0.51 -27.13
C TRP A 149 -9.76 -0.15 -28.43
N GLU A 150 -9.83 1.14 -28.77
CA GLU A 150 -10.48 1.62 -29.99
C GLU A 150 -9.74 1.18 -31.26
N GLU A 151 -8.40 1.18 -31.26
CA GLU A 151 -7.59 0.67 -32.37
C GLU A 151 -7.68 -0.86 -32.55
N PHE A 152 -8.10 -1.56 -31.49
CA PHE A 152 -8.24 -3.01 -31.49
C PHE A 152 -9.53 -3.48 -32.16
N GLN A 153 -10.63 -2.72 -32.03
CA GLN A 153 -11.95 -3.06 -32.54
C GLN A 153 -12.05 -2.93 -34.06
#